data_AF-A0AAN5CR10-F1
#
_entry.id   AF-A0AAN5CR10-F1
#
_cell.length_a   1.000
_cell.length_b   1.000
_cell.length_c   1.000
_cell.angle_alpha   90.00
_cell.angle_beta   90.00
_cell.angle_gamma   90.00
#
_symmetry.space_group_name_H-M   'P 1'
#
loop_
_entity.id
_entity.type
_entity.pdbx_description
1 polymer ?
#
loop_
_entity_poly.entity_id
_entity_poly.type
_entity_poly.pdbx_seq_one_letter_code
_entity_poly.pdbx_strand_id
1 'polypeptide(L)'
;SHLDIKARNITAIVLILFGLFGNCSFIVAVRTKKEIRNKHGILLSITCTAQTICLIFELVKRSDLAIAGNLTRETCFKSVFLYIIAAMYQTIGILMVGVDILVSLIAPVKYFSLRHFPYLLYLQIPC
;
A
#
# COMPACT_ATOMS: atom_id res chain seq x y z
N SER A 1 -22.72 14.94 -16.50
CA SER A 1 -22.78 14.13 -15.26
C SER A 1 -22.51 12.66 -15.52
N HIS A 2 -23.26 11.94 -16.38
CA HIS A 2 -23.03 10.52 -16.66
C HIS A 2 -21.68 10.21 -17.36
N LEU A 3 -21.19 11.11 -18.21
CA LEU A 3 -19.91 10.96 -18.92
C LEU A 3 -18.71 11.11 -17.97
N ASP A 4 -18.77 12.07 -17.04
CA ASP A 4 -17.74 12.32 -16.03
C ASP A 4 -17.56 11.13 -15.07
N ILE A 5 -18.66 10.49 -14.68
CA ILE A 5 -18.63 9.32 -13.79
C ILE A 5 -17.95 8.13 -14.49
N LYS A 6 -18.24 7.92 -15.77
CA LYS A 6 -17.66 6.83 -16.56
C LYS A 6 -16.16 7.06 -16.78
N ALA A 7 -15.76 8.30 -17.10
CA ALA A 7 -14.36 8.69 -17.21
C ALA A 7 -13.60 8.48 -15.89
N ARG A 8 -14.17 8.90 -14.76
CA ARG A 8 -13.56 8.71 -13.43
C ARG A 8 -13.34 7.25 -13.09
N ASN A 9 -14.27 6.37 -13.44
CA ASN A 9 -14.11 4.92 -13.22
C ASN A 9 -13.05 4.30 -14.13
N ILE A 10 -13.02 4.66 -15.41
CA ILE A 10 -12.01 4.16 -16.35
C ILE A 10 -10.61 4.56 -15.90
N THR A 11 -10.39 5.85 -15.60
CA THR A 11 -9.09 6.35 -15.11
C THR A 11 -8.64 5.61 -13.86
N ALA A 12 -9.55 5.39 -12.91
CA ALA A 12 -9.19 4.67 -11.69
C ALA A 12 -8.84 3.20 -11.93
N ILE A 13 -9.55 2.49 -12.81
CA ILE A 13 -9.21 1.10 -13.15
C ILE A 13 -7.81 1.04 -13.78
N VAL A 14 -7.47 1.98 -14.68
CA VAL A 14 -6.14 2.07 -15.27
C VAL A 14 -5.07 2.30 -14.19
N LEU A 15 -5.31 3.22 -13.25
CA LEU A 15 -4.40 3.48 -12.13
C LEU A 15 -4.25 2.26 -11.21
N ILE A 16 -5.33 1.53 -10.95
CA ILE A 16 -5.30 0.30 -10.13
C ILE A 16 -4.47 -0.78 -10.82
N LEU A 17 -4.65 -1.01 -12.12
CA LEU A 17 -3.87 -1.99 -12.87
C LEU A 17 -2.38 -1.63 -12.90
N PHE A 18 -2.07 -0.35 -13.14
CA PHE A 18 -0.69 0.14 -13.13
C PHE A 18 -0.06 0.01 -11.74
N GLY A 19 -0.81 0.36 -10.69
CA GLY A 19 -0.38 0.23 -9.30
C GLY A 19 -0.16 -1.23 -8.89
N LEU A 20 -1.04 -2.15 -9.30
CA LEU A 20 -0.88 -3.59 -9.07
C LEU A 20 0.38 -4.12 -9.75
N PHE A 21 0.58 -3.77 -11.02
CA PHE A 21 1.79 -4.17 -11.76
C PHE A 21 3.05 -3.65 -11.08
N GLY A 22 3.10 -2.35 -10.76
CA GLY A 22 4.25 -1.73 -10.09
C GLY A 22 4.55 -2.35 -8.72
N ASN A 23 3.53 -2.55 -7.87
CA ASN A 23 3.72 -3.15 -6.55
C ASN A 23 4.17 -4.62 -6.65
N CYS A 24 3.58 -5.42 -7.54
CA CYS A 24 3.99 -6.81 -7.76
C CYS A 24 5.42 -6.89 -8.29
N SER A 25 5.79 -6.08 -9.29
CA SER A 25 7.14 -6.02 -9.84
C SER A 25 8.16 -5.63 -8.77
N PHE A 26 7.83 -4.69 -7.88
CA PHE A 26 8.69 -4.30 -6.78
C PHE A 26 8.88 -5.43 -5.76
N ILE A 27 7.80 -6.10 -5.34
CA ILE A 27 7.86 -7.25 -4.42
C ILE A 27 8.74 -8.36 -5.01
N VAL A 28 8.58 -8.66 -6.30
CA VAL A 28 9.42 -9.65 -7.01
C VAL A 28 10.87 -9.17 -7.05
N ALA A 29 11.12 -7.90 -7.37
CA ALA A 29 12.48 -7.34 -7.41
C ALA A 29 13.20 -7.44 -6.05
N VAL A 30 12.51 -7.14 -4.94
CA VAL A 30 13.05 -7.28 -3.58
C VAL A 30 13.35 -8.75 -3.25
N ARG A 31 12.54 -9.70 -3.73
CA ARG A 31 12.78 -11.14 -3.53
C ARG A 31 13.94 -11.67 -4.37
N THR A 32 14.06 -11.22 -5.62
CA THR A 32 15.07 -11.71 -6.56
C THR A 32 16.45 -11.08 -6.35
N LYS A 33 16.52 -9.78 -5.99
CA LYS A 33 17.79 -9.05 -5.86
C LYS A 33 18.19 -8.92 -4.39
N LYS A 34 19.20 -9.69 -3.99
CA LYS A 34 19.78 -9.62 -2.63
C LYS A 34 20.37 -8.25 -2.29
N GLU A 35 20.84 -7.47 -3.27
CA GLU A 35 21.34 -6.10 -3.06
C GLU A 35 20.24 -5.12 -2.62
N ILE A 36 19.01 -5.32 -3.09
CA ILE A 36 17.86 -4.47 -2.77
C ILE A 36 17.19 -4.94 -1.46
N ARG A 37 17.51 -6.17 -1.02
CA ARG A 37 17.03 -6.80 0.23
C ARG A 37 17.73 -6.22 1.47
N ASN A 38 17.86 -4.90 1.52
CA ASN A 38 18.21 -4.15 2.70
C ASN A 38 16.96 -3.94 3.57
N LYS A 39 17.18 -3.51 4.82
CA LYS A 39 16.12 -3.28 5.82
C LYS A 39 14.99 -2.38 5.28
N HIS A 40 15.37 -1.35 4.52
CA HIS A 40 14.45 -0.44 3.84
C HIS A 40 13.61 -1.13 2.75
N GLY A 41 14.24 -1.99 1.93
CA GLY A 41 13.55 -2.76 0.88
C GLY A 41 12.50 -3.73 1.44
N ILE A 42 12.75 -4.30 2.62
CA ILE A 42 11.77 -5.16 3.32
C ILE A 42 10.57 -4.34 3.81
N LEU A 43 10.79 -3.17 4.43
CA LEU A 43 9.71 -2.30 4.91
C LEU A 43 8.85 -1.77 3.76
N LEU A 44 9.49 -1.36 2.67
CA LEU A 44 8.84 -1.01 1.40
C LEU A 44 8.01 -2.19 0.86
N SER A 45 8.55 -3.41 0.86
CA SER A 45 7.83 -4.60 0.38
C SER A 45 6.58 -4.90 1.21
N ILE A 46 6.62 -4.71 2.53
CA ILE A 46 5.45 -4.87 3.41
C ILE A 46 4.39 -3.80 3.08
N THR A 47 4.83 -2.55 2.90
CA THR A 47 3.95 -1.44 2.52
C THR A 47 3.31 -1.66 1.14
N CYS A 48 4.07 -2.12 0.14
CA CYS A 48 3.56 -2.50 -1.17
C CYS A 48 2.54 -3.65 -1.12
N THR A 49 2.69 -4.57 -0.16
CA THR A 49 1.74 -5.67 0.02
C THR A 49 0.42 -5.14 0.57
N ALA A 50 0.46 -4.28 1.59
CA ALA A 50 -0.75 -3.62 2.11
C ALA A 50 -1.46 -2.78 1.04
N GLN A 51 -0.69 -2.03 0.25
CA GLN A 51 -1.19 -1.30 -0.93
C GLN A 51 -1.89 -2.21 -1.94
N THR A 52 -1.26 -3.34 -2.29
CA THR A 52 -1.82 -4.33 -3.22
C THR A 52 -3.18 -4.82 -2.71
N ILE A 53 -3.30 -5.08 -1.41
CA ILE A 53 -4.58 -5.50 -0.79
C ILE A 53 -5.62 -4.38 -0.91
N CYS A 54 -5.28 -3.13 -0.58
CA CYS A 54 -6.18 -1.98 -0.75
C CYS A 54 -6.68 -1.84 -2.19
N LEU A 55 -5.78 -1.95 -3.17
CA LEU A 55 -6.12 -1.86 -4.60
C LEU A 55 -7.06 -2.97 -5.05
N ILE A 56 -6.85 -4.20 -4.57
CA ILE A 56 -7.75 -5.33 -4.85
C ILE A 56 -9.13 -5.07 -4.24
N PHE A 57 -9.20 -4.60 -2.99
CA PHE A 57 -10.48 -4.26 -2.35
C PHE A 57 -11.22 -3.14 -3.08
N GLU A 58 -10.51 -2.13 -3.57
CA GLU A 58 -11.11 -1.05 -4.34
C GLU A 58 -11.59 -1.53 -5.72
N LEU A 59 -10.85 -2.44 -6.35
CA LEU A 59 -11.27 -3.11 -7.59
C LEU A 59 -12.56 -3.91 -7.38
N VAL A 60 -12.60 -4.74 -6.32
CA VAL A 60 -13.78 -5.55 -5.98
C VAL A 60 -14.98 -4.66 -5.68
N LYS A 61 -14.83 -3.60 -4.87
CA LYS A 61 -15.94 -2.66 -4.61
C LYS A 61 -16.48 -2.05 -5.90
N ARG A 62 -15.61 -1.62 -6.80
CA ARG A 62 -16.01 -1.01 -8.08
C ARG A 62 -16.69 -2.02 -9.01
N SER A 63 -16.22 -3.26 -9.06
CA SER A 63 -16.86 -4.31 -9.85
C SER A 63 -18.22 -4.72 -9.27
N ASP A 64 -18.35 -4.79 -7.94
CA ASP A 64 -19.59 -5.19 -7.28
C ASP A 64 -20.67 -4.09 -7.41
N LEU A 65 -20.27 -2.83 -7.24
CA LEU A 65 -21.10 -1.66 -7.57
C LEU A 65 -21.55 -1.63 -9.04
N ALA A 66 -20.78 -2.24 -9.95
CA ALA A 66 -21.12 -2.34 -11.37
C ALA A 66 -22.03 -3.54 -11.71
N ILE A 67 -22.08 -4.58 -10.85
CA ILE A 67 -22.77 -5.87 -11.11
C ILE A 67 -24.13 -5.99 -10.40
N ALA A 68 -24.45 -5.09 -9.46
CA ALA A 68 -25.73 -4.93 -8.75
C ALA A 68 -25.81 -5.49 -7.32
N GLY A 69 -25.98 -4.57 -6.37
CA GLY A 69 -27.12 -4.56 -5.44
C GLY A 69 -27.22 -5.59 -4.31
N ASN A 70 -26.36 -6.60 -4.21
CA ASN A 70 -26.56 -7.73 -3.29
C ASN A 70 -25.39 -7.98 -2.31
N LEU A 71 -24.71 -6.92 -1.85
CA LEU A 71 -23.84 -7.06 -0.67
C LEU A 71 -24.66 -6.93 0.62
N THR A 72 -24.72 -8.01 1.39
CA THR A 72 -25.24 -7.99 2.76
C THR A 72 -24.52 -6.91 3.58
N ARG A 73 -25.26 -6.10 4.35
CA ARG A 73 -24.71 -4.94 5.10
C ARG A 73 -23.51 -5.31 5.98
N GLU A 74 -23.51 -6.51 6.55
CA GLU A 74 -22.43 -7.04 7.39
C GLU A 74 -21.12 -7.25 6.61
N THR A 75 -21.20 -7.82 5.40
CA THR A 75 -20.04 -8.03 4.53
C THR A 75 -19.46 -6.70 4.03
N CYS A 76 -20.34 -5.74 3.72
CA CYS A 76 -19.93 -4.38 3.36
C CYS A 76 -19.19 -3.70 4.52
N PHE A 77 -19.74 -3.75 5.74
CA PHE A 77 -19.12 -3.14 6.91
C PHE A 77 -17.74 -3.75 7.21
N LYS A 78 -17.63 -5.09 7.13
CA LYS A 78 -16.35 -5.78 7.34
C LYS A 78 -15.31 -5.44 6.26
N SER A 79 -15.71 -5.39 4.98
CA SER A 79 -14.83 -4.97 3.89
C SER A 79 -14.39 -3.51 4.01
N VAL A 80 -15.29 -2.61 4.41
CA VAL A 80 -14.96 -1.19 4.62
C VAL A 80 -14.02 -1.03 5.81
N PHE A 81 -14.26 -1.75 6.91
CA PHE A 81 -13.41 -1.72 8.09
C PHE A 81 -11.98 -2.22 7.77
N LEU A 82 -11.85 -3.37 7.11
CA LEU A 82 -10.55 -3.90 6.67
C LEU A 82 -9.84 -2.94 5.72
N TYR A 83 -10.58 -2.33 4.80
CA TYR A 83 -10.05 -1.33 3.88
C TYR A 83 -9.50 -0.10 4.62
N ILE A 84 -10.22 0.42 5.62
CA ILE A 84 -9.76 1.57 6.42
C ILE A 84 -8.47 1.23 7.16
N ILE A 85 -8.38 0.07 7.81
CA ILE A 85 -7.16 -0.38 8.50
C ILE A 85 -6.00 -0.47 7.53
N ALA A 86 -6.20 -1.12 6.38
CA ALA A 86 -5.17 -1.27 5.36
C ALA A 86 -4.71 0.09 4.78
N ALA A 87 -5.64 1.03 4.57
CA ALA A 87 -5.34 2.38 4.11
C ALA A 87 -4.54 3.20 5.14
N MET A 88 -4.84 3.04 6.43
CA MET A 88 -4.06 3.66 7.51
C MET A 88 -2.64 3.09 7.54
N TYR A 89 -2.51 1.76 7.48
CA TYR A 89 -1.22 1.09 7.46
C TYR A 89 -0.37 1.48 6.24
N GLN A 90 -1.01 1.59 5.07
CA GLN A 90 -0.40 2.10 3.84
C GLN A 90 0.15 3.52 4.02
N THR A 91 -0.66 4.43 4.59
CA THR A 91 -0.29 5.85 4.73
C THR A 91 0.88 6.01 5.69
N ILE A 92 0.83 5.31 6.83
CA ILE A 92 1.93 5.25 7.79
C ILE A 92 3.17 4.63 7.14
N GLY A 93 3.02 3.54 6.38
CA GLY A 93 4.14 2.91 5.67
C GLY A 93 4.85 3.84 4.68
N ILE A 94 4.11 4.61 3.89
CA ILE A 94 4.69 5.60 2.96
C ILE A 94 5.42 6.71 3.72
N LEU A 95 4.82 7.21 4.81
CA LEU A 95 5.43 8.25 5.64
C LEU A 95 6.76 7.77 6.24
N MET A 96 6.79 6.54 6.76
CA MET A 96 7.97 5.93 7.35
C MET A 96 9.09 5.74 6.33
N VAL A 97 8.75 5.23 5.14
CA VAL A 97 9.68 5.14 4.02
C VAL A 97 10.23 6.52 3.64
N GLY A 98 9.38 7.55 3.60
CA GLY A 98 9.81 8.92 3.31
C GLY A 98 10.80 9.47 4.35
N VAL A 99 10.54 9.23 5.64
CA VAL A 99 11.45 9.59 6.73
C VAL A 99 12.77 8.82 6.61
N ASP A 100 12.72 7.51 6.35
CA ASP A 100 13.91 6.68 6.15
C ASP A 100 14.80 7.21 5.02
N ILE A 101 14.21 7.59 3.88
CA ILE A 101 14.93 8.17 2.74
C ILE A 101 15.54 9.53 3.13
N LEU A 102 14.79 10.38 3.82
CA LEU A 102 15.25 11.69 4.26
C LEU A 102 16.44 11.57 5.23
N VAL A 103 16.38 10.65 6.19
CA VAL A 103 17.50 10.40 7.12
C VAL A 103 18.70 9.83 6.36
N SER A 104 18.48 8.93 5.40
CA SER A 104 19.56 8.40 4.56
C SER A 104 20.24 9.49 3.71
N LEU A 105 19.52 10.53 3.29
CA LEU A 105 20.08 11.67 2.55
C LEU A 105 20.83 12.65 3.46
N ILE A 106 20.33 12.94 4.66
CA ILE A 106 20.91 13.96 5.56
C ILE A 106 22.17 13.45 6.26
N ALA A 107 22.24 12.17 6.63
CA ALA A 107 23.33 11.63 7.46
C ALA A 107 23.75 10.21 7.04
N PRO A 108 24.48 10.04 5.91
CA PRO A 108 24.90 8.73 5.42
C PRO A 108 25.74 7.93 6.43
N VAL A 109 26.51 8.62 7.29
CA VAL A 109 27.44 8.01 8.25
C VAL A 109 26.73 7.54 9.54
N LYS A 110 25.63 8.18 9.94
CA LYS A 110 24.88 7.83 11.17
C LYS A 110 23.83 6.75 10.92
N TYR A 111 23.32 6.66 9.68
CA TYR A 111 22.32 5.66 9.26
C TYR A 111 22.83 4.22 9.40
N PHE A 112 24.14 3.97 9.25
CA PHE A 112 24.72 2.63 9.41
C PHE A 112 24.68 2.12 10.86
N SER A 113 24.63 3.02 11.85
CA SER A 113 24.73 2.68 13.27
C SER A 113 23.38 2.55 13.98
N LEU A 114 22.28 3.07 13.43
CA LEU A 114 21.00 3.07 14.11
C LEU A 114 20.17 1.81 13.82
N ARG A 115 20.00 0.99 14.86
CA ARG A 115 19.19 -0.23 14.89
C ARG A 115 17.70 0.14 15.07
N HIS A 116 17.07 0.75 14.06
CA HIS A 116 15.69 1.26 14.13
C HIS A 116 14.56 0.23 13.95
N PHE A 117 14.88 -1.05 13.68
CA PHE A 117 13.90 -2.06 13.28
C PHE A 117 12.73 -2.30 14.27
N PRO A 118 12.93 -2.45 15.60
CA PRO A 118 11.80 -2.66 16.50
C PRO A 118 10.99 -1.38 16.75
N TYR A 119 11.62 -0.20 16.65
CA TYR A 119 10.97 1.08 16.95
C TYR A 119 10.01 1.52 15.82
N LEU A 120 10.44 1.32 14.57
CA LEU A 120 9.64 1.67 13.40
C LEU A 120 8.47 0.67 13.19
N LEU A 121 8.70 -0.60 13.51
CA LEU A 121 7.66 -1.64 13.45
C LEU A 121 6.62 -1.45 14.58
N TYR A 122 7.05 -0.96 15.75
CA TYR A 122 6.16 -0.52 16.82
C TYR A 122 5.32 0.70 16.41
N LEU A 123 5.90 1.65 15.68
CA LEU A 123 5.19 2.85 15.19
C LEU A 123 4.22 2.55 14.04
N GLN A 124 4.42 1.44 13.32
CA GLN A 124 3.53 0.98 12.25
C GLN A 124 2.32 0.19 12.77
N ILE A 125 2.30 -0.16 14.06
CA ILE A 125 1.10 -0.71 14.72
C ILE A 125 0.20 0.50 14.99
N PRO A 126 -0.92 0.67 14.27
CA PRO A 126 -1.93 1.61 14.74
C PRO A 126 -2.43 1.08 16.08
N CYS A 127 -2.22 1.84 17.16
CA CYS A 127 -2.99 1.63 18.38
C CYS A 127 -4.49 1.72 18.08
#